data_AF-A0A0F4JMQ0-F1
#
_entry.id   AF-A0A0F4JMQ0-F1
#
_cell.length_a   1.000
_cell.length_b   1.000
_cell.length_c   1.000
_cell.angle_alpha   90.00
_cell.angle_beta   90.00
_cell.angle_gamma   90.00
#
_symmetry.space_group_name_H-M   'P 1'
#
loop_
_entity.id
_entity.type
_entity.pdbx_description
1 polymer ?
#
loop_
_entity_poly.entity_id
_entity_poly.type
_entity_poly.pdbx_seq_one_letter_code
_entity_poly.pdbx_strand_id
1 'polypeptide(L)' 'MKLWTQLRVTGTRYRPVNIWRDPDAAAFVRSVNDGNETVPTVRVVSPSGTESVLTNPSLAEVRQALAA' A
#
# COMPACT_ATOMS: atom_id res chain seq x y z
N MET A 1 6.21 1.25 15.63
CA MET A 1 4.92 0.57 15.31
C MET A 1 4.89 0.21 13.83
N LYS A 2 4.23 -0.88 13.44
CA LYS A 2 4.09 -1.27 12.02
C LYS A 2 2.98 -0.47 11.34
N LEU A 3 3.11 -0.19 10.03
CA LEU A 3 2.13 0.57 9.24
C LEU A 3 0.70 0.03 9.38
N TRP A 4 0.52 -1.30 9.27
CA TRP A 4 -0.81 -1.93 9.41
C TRP A 4 -1.47 -1.64 10.76
N THR A 5 -0.69 -1.62 11.85
CA THR A 5 -1.20 -1.26 13.17
C THR A 5 -1.66 0.19 13.20
N GLN A 6 -0.89 1.09 12.60
CA GLN A 6 -1.23 2.50 12.54
C GLN A 6 -2.53 2.73 11.75
N LEU A 7 -2.68 2.11 10.58
CA LEU A 7 -3.90 2.22 9.76
C LEU A 7 -5.15 1.73 10.51
N ARG A 8 -5.03 0.65 11.30
CA ARG A 8 -6.12 0.16 12.15
C ARG A 8 -6.49 1.15 13.25
N VAL A 9 -5.50 1.72 13.93
CA VAL A 9 -5.72 2.66 15.03
C VAL A 9 -6.33 3.97 14.53
N THR A 10 -5.95 4.43 13.34
CA THR A 10 -6.51 5.66 12.75
C THR A 10 -7.85 5.46 12.05
N GLY A 11 -8.36 4.23 11.97
CA GLY A 11 -9.62 3.93 11.27
C GLY A 11 -9.54 4.14 9.76
N THR A 12 -8.34 4.16 9.18
CA THR A 12 -8.17 4.30 7.73
C THR A 12 -8.71 3.04 7.06
N ARG A 13 -9.59 3.20 6.06
CA ARG A 13 -10.09 2.06 5.29
C ARG A 13 -8.99 1.54 4.36
N TYR A 14 -8.75 0.24 4.40
CA TYR A 14 -7.83 -0.44 3.49
C TYR A 14 -8.30 -1.88 3.27
N ARG A 15 -7.85 -2.48 2.17
CA ARG A 15 -8.04 -3.90 1.87
C ARG A 15 -6.71 -4.62 2.06
N PRO A 16 -6.57 -5.50 3.08
CA PRO A 16 -5.36 -6.30 3.22
C PRO A 16 -5.27 -7.32 2.09
N VAL A 17 -4.10 -7.42 1.48
CA VAL A 17 -3.78 -8.43 0.45
C VAL A 17 -2.52 -9.17 0.86
N ASN A 18 -2.57 -10.49 0.81
CA ASN A 18 -1.44 -11.35 1.12
C ASN A 18 -0.85 -11.89 -0.19
N ILE A 19 0.30 -11.35 -0.59
CA ILE A 19 0.95 -11.70 -1.87
C ILE A 19 1.43 -13.15 -1.92
N TRP A 20 1.70 -13.77 -0.76
CA TRP A 20 2.13 -15.18 -0.69
C TRP A 20 0.98 -16.17 -0.92
N ARG A 21 -0.26 -15.67 -0.99
CA ARG A 21 -1.47 -16.45 -1.30
C ARG A 21 -2.13 -16.04 -2.61
N ASP A 22 -1.69 -14.94 -3.20
CA ASP A 22 -2.26 -14.33 -4.39
C ASP A 22 -1.13 -14.06 -5.40
N PRO A 23 -0.94 -14.95 -6.39
CA PRO A 23 0.16 -14.82 -7.36
C PRO A 23 0.05 -13.56 -8.21
N ASP A 24 -1.17 -13.05 -8.46
CA ASP A 24 -1.40 -11.83 -9.23
C ASP A 24 -0.96 -10.60 -8.40
N ALA A 25 -1.27 -10.61 -7.10
CA ALA A 25 -0.78 -9.57 -6.19
C ALA A 25 0.75 -9.59 -6.04
N ALA A 26 1.38 -10.78 -6.01
CA ALA A 26 2.83 -10.89 -6.03
C ALA A 26 3.44 -10.36 -7.33
N ALA A 27 2.82 -10.67 -8.48
CA ALA A 27 3.24 -10.13 -9.78
C ALA A 27 3.15 -8.60 -9.82
N PHE A 28 2.06 -8.03 -9.29
CA PHE A 28 1.91 -6.58 -9.15
C PHE A 28 3.02 -5.98 -8.27
N VAL A 29 3.26 -6.52 -7.07
CA VAL A 29 4.32 -6.01 -6.18
C VAL A 29 5.69 -6.08 -6.84
N ARG A 30 6.00 -7.16 -7.55
CA ARG A 30 7.26 -7.27 -8.31
C ARG A 30 7.36 -6.23 -9.42
N SER A 31 6.27 -5.96 -10.14
CA SER A 31 6.27 -4.97 -11.24
C SER A 31 6.56 -3.54 -10.77
N VAL A 32 6.18 -3.19 -9.55
CA VAL A 32 6.37 -1.83 -8.99
C VAL A 32 7.63 -1.70 -8.13
N ASN A 33 8.39 -2.79 -7.97
CA ASN A 33 9.56 -2.87 -7.08
C ASN A 33 10.77 -3.54 -7.75
N ASP A 34 10.94 -3.38 -9.07
CA ASP A 34 12.08 -3.91 -9.82
C ASP A 34 12.29 -5.43 -9.64
N GLY A 35 11.19 -6.18 -9.59
CA GLY A 35 11.20 -7.64 -9.41
C GLY A 35 11.22 -8.09 -7.94
N ASN A 36 11.29 -7.18 -6.98
CA ASN A 36 11.30 -7.50 -5.55
C ASN A 36 9.89 -7.65 -4.97
N GLU A 37 9.74 -8.52 -3.96
CA GLU A 37 8.50 -8.68 -3.20
C GLU A 37 8.51 -7.82 -1.92
N THR A 38 8.83 -6.54 -2.07
CA THR A 38 8.97 -5.62 -0.93
C THR A 38 7.63 -5.36 -0.26
N VAL A 39 7.56 -5.60 1.05
CA VAL A 39 6.37 -5.40 1.88
C VAL A 39 6.69 -4.47 3.07
N PRO A 40 5.78 -3.56 3.45
CA PRO A 40 4.46 -3.33 2.87
C PRO A 40 4.50 -2.50 1.57
N THR A 41 3.83 -2.97 0.51
CA THR A 41 3.51 -2.14 -0.68
C THR A 41 2.04 -1.71 -0.58
N VAL A 42 1.77 -0.42 -0.79
CA VAL A 42 0.44 0.16 -0.64
C VAL A 42 0.05 0.86 -1.94
N ARG A 43 -1.05 0.41 -2.56
CA ARG A 43 -1.74 1.17 -3.60
C ARG A 43 -2.78 2.06 -2.95
N VAL A 44 -2.68 3.35 -3.18
CA VAL A 44 -3.58 4.40 -2.71
C VAL A 44 -4.34 4.94 -3.91
N VAL A 45 -5.65 5.07 -3.78
CA VAL A 45 -6.49 5.80 -4.74
C VAL A 45 -7.10 6.96 -3.95
N SER A 46 -6.78 8.17 -4.38
CA SER A 46 -7.26 9.36 -3.70
C SER A 46 -8.72 9.67 -4.08
N PRO A 47 -9.42 10.56 -3.34
CA PRO A 47 -10.77 10.97 -3.68
C PRO A 47 -10.89 11.65 -5.05
N SER A 48 -9.80 12.25 -5.56
CA SER A 48 -9.74 12.83 -6.91
C SER A 48 -9.59 11.77 -8.00
N GLY A 49 -9.40 10.50 -7.63
CA GLY A 49 -9.17 9.38 -8.54
C GLY A 49 -7.68 9.17 -8.88
N THR A 50 -6.78 9.92 -8.24
CA THR A 50 -5.33 9.78 -8.48
C THR A 50 -4.83 8.50 -7.83
N GLU A 51 -4.19 7.64 -8.63
CA GLU A 51 -3.56 6.43 -8.12
C GLU A 51 -2.09 6.66 -7.79
N SER A 52 -1.65 6.11 -6.67
CA SER A 52 -0.25 6.13 -6.24
C SER A 52 0.13 4.80 -5.63
N VAL A 53 1.31 4.30 -5.95
CA VAL A 53 1.86 3.08 -5.36
C VAL A 53 3.08 3.45 -4.54
N LEU A 54 3.08 3.03 -3.28
CA LEU A 54 4.11 3.38 -2.31
C LEU A 54 4.74 2.10 -1.77
N THR A 55 6.08 2.06 -1.78
CA THR A 55 6.86 0.92 -1.33
C THR A 55 7.46 1.20 0.04
N ASN A 56 7.10 0.37 1.01
CA ASN A 56 7.45 0.54 2.42
C ASN A 56 7.17 1.96 2.99
N PRO A 57 5.96 2.53 2.78
CA PRO A 57 5.69 3.90 3.22
C PRO A 57 5.47 4.02 4.72
N SER A 58 5.67 5.25 5.20
CA SER A 58 5.14 5.73 6.48
C SER A 58 3.65 6.04 6.42
N LEU A 59 3.00 6.16 7.59
CA LEU A 59 1.60 6.61 7.66
C LEU A 59 1.42 8.01 7.06
N ALA A 60 2.40 8.90 7.21
CA ALA A 60 2.32 10.27 6.70
C ALA A 60 2.26 10.28 5.17
N GLU A 61 3.10 9.48 4.51
CA GLU A 61 3.10 9.35 3.05
C GLU A 61 1.78 8.78 2.51
N VAL A 62 1.22 7.77 3.19
CA VAL A 62 -0.10 7.22 2.82
C VAL A 62 -1.19 8.30 2.93
N ARG A 63 -1.15 9.14 3.97
CA ARG A 63 -2.11 10.24 4.14
C ARG A 63 -1.92 11.34 3.09
N GLN A 64 -0.69 11.64 2.73
CA GLN A 64 -0.40 12.60 1.67
C GLN A 64 -0.91 12.11 0.32
N ALA A 65 -0.69 10.84 -0.02
CA ALA A 65 -1.22 10.24 -1.25
C ALA A 65 -2.76 10.21 -1.26
N LEU A 66 -3.41 10.03 -0.10
CA LEU A 66 -4.87 10.11 0.02
C LEU A 66 -5.42 11.54 -0.13
N ALA A 67 -4.58 12.56 0.02
CA ALA A 67 -4.99 13.97 -0.06
C ALA A 67 -4.72 14.61 -1.43
N ALA A 68 -4.02 13.92 -2.33
CA ALA A 68 -3.81 14.31 -3.73
C ALA A 68 -5.10 14.18 -4.55
#